data_AF-A0A355GNG4-F1
#
_entry.id   AF-A0A355GNG4-F1
#
_cell.length_a   1.000
_cell.length_b   1.000
_cell.length_c   1.000
_cell.angle_alpha   90.00
_cell.angle_beta   90.00
_cell.angle_gamma   90.00
#
_symmetry.space_group_name_H-M   'P 1'
#
loop_
_entity.id
_entity.type
_entity.pdbx_description
1 polymer ?
#
loop_
_entity_poly.entity_id
_entity_poly.type
_entity_poly.pdbx_seq_one_letter_code
_entity_poly.pdbx_strand_id
1 'polypeptide(L)'
;NWPGAILTDSGGFQVFSLGALRKVTDEGVVFRSHIDGSKHLMTPEKSIAIQEDLGADVIMAFDECLAYPSDHQAARAAMERTISWATRCHAAHQRPDQALFGIVQGVVYSDLRRECAQRLTELNFPGYAIGGLSVGEPKPMMYDMLEVTVPELPEDKPRYLMGVGSPDCLWEGVARGVDLFDCVFPTRIARNGTALTSQGRVIIRDARYAADFGPLDPECGCPTCTRFSRAYLRHLFKAGEILALRLTSLHNIYFLYKLMERIRTALRQGRFYEEKKAFWASYYNE
;
A
#
# COMPACT_ATOMS: atom_id res chain seq x y z
N ASN A 1 18.06 12.04 -1.76
CA ASN A 1 17.86 12.92 -2.94
C ASN A 1 17.05 12.17 -3.99
N TRP A 2 15.72 12.22 -3.88
CA TRP A 2 14.78 11.69 -4.87
C TRP A 2 14.05 12.88 -5.50
N PRO A 3 14.08 13.04 -6.84
CA PRO A 3 13.53 14.23 -7.49
C PRO A 3 12.03 14.11 -7.83
N GLY A 4 11.42 12.94 -7.64
CA GLY A 4 9.99 12.74 -7.88
C GLY A 4 9.15 13.02 -6.64
N ALA A 5 7.83 12.94 -6.80
CA ALA A 5 6.91 13.14 -5.69
C ALA A 5 7.09 12.06 -4.60
N ILE A 6 6.85 12.45 -3.36
CA ILE A 6 6.91 11.63 -2.15
C ILE A 6 5.56 11.71 -1.43
N LEU A 7 5.09 10.55 -0.97
CA LEU A 7 3.98 10.45 -0.03
C LEU A 7 4.54 9.98 1.32
N THR A 8 4.20 10.67 2.41
CA THR A 8 4.50 10.21 3.77
C THR A 8 3.26 9.64 4.43
N ASP A 9 3.38 8.45 5.04
CA ASP A 9 2.35 7.99 5.96
C ASP A 9 2.37 8.82 7.27
N SER A 10 1.26 8.75 8.01
CA SER A 10 1.08 9.50 9.26
C SER A 10 1.74 8.83 10.48
N GLY A 11 2.23 7.60 10.33
CA GLY A 11 2.72 6.73 11.39
C GLY A 11 1.65 5.92 12.13
N GLY A 12 0.35 6.08 11.83
CA GLY A 12 -0.75 5.38 12.50
C GLY A 12 -0.62 3.85 12.47
N PHE A 13 -0.28 3.30 11.30
CA PHE A 13 -0.06 1.85 11.12
C PHE A 13 1.20 1.34 11.83
N GLN A 14 2.30 2.09 11.82
CA GLN A 14 3.54 1.73 12.49
C GLN A 14 3.31 1.66 13.99
N VAL A 15 2.61 2.66 14.53
CA VAL A 15 2.20 2.66 15.93
C VAL A 15 1.28 1.47 16.22
N PHE A 16 0.36 1.11 15.32
CA PHE A 16 -0.41 -0.13 15.39
C PHE A 16 0.44 -1.40 15.47
N SER A 17 1.50 -1.49 14.66
CA SER A 17 2.40 -2.65 14.64
C SER A 17 3.20 -2.86 15.93
N LEU A 18 3.28 -1.86 16.81
CA LEU A 18 3.95 -1.95 18.12
C LEU A 18 3.15 -2.74 19.18
N GLY A 19 1.89 -3.11 18.91
CA GLY A 19 1.08 -3.96 19.77
C GLY A 19 0.97 -3.43 21.20
N ALA A 20 1.36 -4.23 22.20
CA ALA A 20 1.27 -3.88 23.63
C ALA A 20 2.17 -2.70 24.07
N LEU A 21 3.09 -2.25 23.21
CA LEU A 21 3.99 -1.12 23.51
C LEU A 21 3.34 0.26 23.27
N ARG A 22 2.04 0.30 22.95
CA ARG A 22 1.29 1.53 22.69
C ARG A 22 0.08 1.69 23.62
N LYS A 23 -0.30 2.94 23.87
CA LYS A 23 -1.56 3.32 24.51
C LYS A 23 -2.22 4.41 23.67
N VAL A 24 -3.39 4.10 23.12
CA VAL A 24 -4.21 5.06 22.36
C VAL A 24 -5.12 5.82 23.33
N THR A 25 -5.26 7.12 23.12
CA THR A 25 -6.10 8.05 23.88
C THR A 25 -6.75 9.06 22.93
N ASP A 26 -7.65 9.92 23.39
CA ASP A 26 -8.24 10.95 22.50
C ASP A 26 -7.19 11.98 22.05
N GLU A 27 -6.16 12.23 22.87
CA GLU A 27 -5.07 13.16 22.58
C GLU A 27 -4.18 12.67 21.43
N GLY A 28 -3.87 11.38 21.40
CA GLY A 28 -2.93 10.76 20.47
C GLY A 28 -2.51 9.37 20.94
N VAL A 29 -1.36 8.91 20.46
CA VAL A 29 -0.78 7.61 20.85
C VAL A 29 0.53 7.78 21.57
N VAL A 30 0.59 7.21 22.78
CA VAL A 30 1.82 7.07 23.56
C VAL A 30 2.45 5.73 23.23
N PHE A 31 3.74 5.71 22.91
CA PHE A 31 4.47 4.48 22.62
C PHE A 31 5.91 4.55 23.12
N ARG A 32 6.58 3.39 23.16
CA ARG A 32 8.02 3.30 23.40
C ARG A 32 8.76 3.04 22.10
N SER A 33 9.85 3.77 21.89
CA SER A 33 10.78 3.55 20.79
C SER A 33 11.36 2.14 20.85
N HIS A 34 11.36 1.43 19.72
CA HIS A 34 12.00 0.12 19.61
C HIS A 34 13.53 0.22 19.49
N ILE A 35 14.08 1.44 19.36
CA ILE A 35 15.51 1.70 19.21
C ILE A 35 16.16 1.79 20.60
N ASP A 36 15.56 2.54 21.53
CA ASP A 36 16.17 2.90 22.82
C ASP A 36 15.19 2.84 24.02
N GLY A 37 13.92 2.46 23.80
CA GLY A 37 12.90 2.36 24.85
C GLY A 37 12.33 3.69 25.36
N SER A 38 12.78 4.81 24.78
CA SER A 38 12.30 6.14 25.14
C SER A 38 10.80 6.29 24.87
N LYS A 39 10.12 7.09 25.71
CA LYS A 39 8.66 7.26 25.63
C LYS A 39 8.35 8.46 24.74
N HIS A 40 7.49 8.26 23.75
CA HIS A 40 7.03 9.30 22.84
C HIS A 40 5.50 9.42 22.88
N LEU A 41 5.01 10.62 22.60
CA LEU A 41 3.62 10.89 22.24
C LEU A 41 3.60 11.38 20.79
N MET A 42 2.75 10.75 19.98
CA MET A 42 2.37 11.21 18.65
C MET A 42 0.91 11.68 18.68
N THR A 43 0.68 12.93 18.32
CA THR A 43 -0.66 13.52 18.18
C THR A 43 -0.92 13.86 16.70
N PRO A 44 -2.17 14.08 16.30
CA PRO A 44 -2.51 14.67 15.00
C PRO A 44 -1.63 15.85 14.58
N GLU A 45 -1.50 16.87 15.43
CA GLU A 45 -0.73 18.09 15.13
C GLU A 45 0.75 17.80 14.96
N LYS A 46 1.30 16.91 15.79
CA LYS A 46 2.71 16.52 15.70
C LYS A 46 3.00 15.68 14.47
N SER A 47 2.08 14.79 14.07
CA SER A 47 2.19 14.02 12.83
C SER A 47 2.20 14.96 11.61
N ILE A 48 1.32 15.95 11.58
CA ILE A 48 1.30 16.97 10.51
C ILE A 48 2.59 17.79 10.50
N ALA A 49 3.02 18.33 11.65
CA ALA A 49 4.25 19.12 11.73
C ALA A 49 5.48 18.35 11.23
N ILE A 50 5.62 17.06 11.59
CA ILE A 50 6.72 16.21 11.11
C ILE A 50 6.64 16.02 9.59
N GLN A 51 5.46 15.75 9.04
CA GLN A 51 5.30 15.57 7.59
C GLN A 51 5.52 16.87 6.81
N GLU A 52 5.17 18.03 7.39
CA GLU A 52 5.47 19.34 6.84
C GLU A 52 6.98 19.63 6.83
N ASP A 53 7.67 19.31 7.92
CA ASP A 53 9.13 19.43 8.02
C ASP A 53 9.87 18.50 7.04
N LEU A 54 9.35 17.30 6.80
CA LEU A 54 9.87 16.37 5.79
C LEU A 54 9.67 16.87 4.36
N GLY A 55 8.66 17.74 4.13
CA GLY A 55 8.39 18.37 2.84
C GLY A 55 7.90 17.40 1.75
N ALA A 56 7.09 16.41 2.12
CA ALA A 56 6.49 15.47 1.17
C ALA A 56 5.33 16.11 0.37
N ASP A 57 5.17 15.75 -0.90
CA ASP A 57 4.12 16.32 -1.76
C ASP A 57 2.71 15.90 -1.33
N VAL A 58 2.56 14.68 -0.80
CA VAL A 58 1.32 14.18 -0.23
C VAL A 58 1.56 13.69 1.20
N ILE A 59 0.77 14.18 2.14
CA ILE A 59 0.83 13.82 3.55
C ILE A 59 -0.49 13.18 3.97
N MET A 60 -0.44 12.31 4.97
CA MET A 60 -1.61 11.57 5.43
C MET A 60 -2.10 12.10 6.77
N ALA A 61 -3.42 12.20 6.94
CA ALA A 61 -4.02 12.48 8.24
C ALA A 61 -3.68 11.37 9.24
N PHE A 62 -3.48 11.72 10.50
CA PHE A 62 -3.26 10.76 11.57
C PHE A 62 -4.56 10.03 11.92
N ASP A 63 -4.51 8.69 11.94
CA ASP A 63 -5.67 7.83 12.10
C ASP A 63 -5.43 6.71 13.12
N GLU A 64 -6.50 6.03 13.53
CA GLU A 64 -6.43 4.83 14.33
C GLU A 64 -6.74 3.58 13.48
N CYS A 65 -5.69 2.89 13.06
CA CYS A 65 -5.83 1.58 12.42
C CYS A 65 -6.11 0.48 13.47
N LEU A 66 -7.10 -0.37 13.18
CA LEU A 66 -7.50 -1.52 13.99
C LEU A 66 -7.21 -2.84 13.24
N ALA A 67 -6.95 -3.92 13.97
CA ALA A 67 -6.68 -5.24 13.40
C ALA A 67 -7.97 -5.92 12.96
N TYR A 68 -7.87 -6.84 12.00
CA TYR A 68 -8.91 -7.84 11.77
C TYR A 68 -8.52 -9.19 12.43
N PRO A 69 -9.45 -9.88 13.13
CA PRO A 69 -10.80 -9.43 13.47
C PRO A 69 -10.80 -8.44 14.64
N SER A 70 -11.81 -7.57 14.65
CA SER A 70 -12.18 -6.71 15.79
C SER A 70 -13.69 -6.63 15.87
N ASP A 71 -14.25 -6.46 17.07
CA ASP A 71 -15.69 -6.25 17.21
C ASP A 71 -16.14 -4.88 16.69
N HIS A 72 -17.45 -4.76 16.45
CA HIS A 72 -18.06 -3.56 15.89
C HIS A 72 -17.93 -2.34 16.82
N GLN A 73 -18.00 -2.54 18.14
CA GLN A 73 -17.89 -1.46 19.11
C GLN A 73 -16.49 -0.85 19.10
N ALA A 74 -15.44 -1.68 19.05
CA ALA A 74 -14.06 -1.26 18.94
C ALA A 74 -13.80 -0.57 17.59
N ALA A 75 -14.33 -1.11 16.50
CA ALA A 75 -14.22 -0.49 15.18
C ALA A 75 -14.91 0.88 15.13
N ARG A 76 -16.09 1.03 15.75
CA ARG A 76 -16.79 2.32 15.88
C ARG A 76 -15.97 3.32 16.70
N ALA A 77 -15.44 2.91 17.84
CA ALA A 77 -14.62 3.79 18.67
C ALA A 77 -13.36 4.29 17.94
N ALA A 78 -12.68 3.42 17.19
CA ALA A 78 -11.52 3.78 16.38
C ALA A 78 -11.88 4.70 15.20
N MET A 79 -13.04 4.47 14.57
CA MET A 79 -13.57 5.30 13.48
C MET A 79 -13.91 6.72 13.98
N GLU A 80 -14.59 6.85 15.13
CA GLU A 80 -14.88 8.16 15.74
C GLU A 80 -13.60 8.93 16.08
N ARG A 81 -12.61 8.24 16.66
CA ARG A 81 -11.30 8.84 16.96
C ARG A 81 -10.60 9.29 15.69
N THR A 82 -10.65 8.49 14.62
CA THR A 82 -10.09 8.82 13.31
C THR A 82 -10.71 10.10 12.74
N ILE A 83 -12.03 10.26 12.80
CA ILE A 83 -12.71 11.48 12.31
C ILE A 83 -12.33 12.71 13.15
N SER A 84 -12.30 12.54 14.48
CA SER A 84 -11.86 13.60 15.40
C SER A 84 -10.41 14.03 15.11
N TRP A 85 -9.52 13.07 14.91
CA TRP A 85 -8.11 13.32 14.55
C TRP A 85 -7.94 13.91 13.16
N ALA A 86 -8.74 13.49 12.17
CA ALA A 86 -8.72 14.07 10.84
C ALA A 86 -9.10 15.56 10.87
N THR A 87 -10.08 15.94 11.68
CA THR A 87 -10.46 17.35 11.89
C THR A 87 -9.29 18.16 12.46
N ARG A 88 -8.59 17.60 13.45
CA ARG A 88 -7.39 18.21 14.05
C ARG A 88 -6.23 18.31 13.05
N CYS A 89 -6.01 17.28 12.26
CA CYS A 89 -5.00 17.28 11.19
C CYS A 89 -5.29 18.37 10.16
N HIS A 90 -6.55 18.47 9.73
CA HIS A 90 -6.99 19.48 8.77
C HIS A 90 -6.75 20.91 9.29
N ALA A 91 -7.05 21.16 10.57
CA ALA A 91 -6.80 22.46 11.20
C ALA A 91 -5.30 22.76 11.41
N ALA A 92 -4.50 21.72 11.67
CA ALA A 92 -3.06 21.87 11.91
C ALA A 92 -2.25 22.07 10.62
N HIS A 93 -2.76 21.66 9.46
CA HIS A 93 -2.08 21.76 8.18
C HIS A 93 -2.02 23.20 7.67
N GLN A 94 -0.81 23.72 7.47
CA GLN A 94 -0.55 25.11 7.08
C GLN A 94 0.14 25.24 5.72
N ARG A 95 0.65 24.15 5.13
CA ARG A 95 1.39 24.17 3.86
C ARG A 95 0.51 23.86 2.64
N PRO A 96 0.07 24.89 1.87
CA PRO A 96 -0.82 24.67 0.73
C PRO A 96 -0.16 23.93 -0.45
N ASP A 97 1.17 23.83 -0.45
CA ASP A 97 1.94 23.09 -1.44
C ASP A 97 2.02 21.58 -1.16
N GLN A 98 1.55 21.12 0.01
CA GLN A 98 1.44 19.72 0.37
C GLN A 98 -0.04 19.29 0.37
N ALA A 99 -0.37 18.18 -0.27
CA ALA A 99 -1.74 17.66 -0.27
C ALA A 99 -1.98 16.77 0.97
N LEU A 100 -2.95 17.13 1.81
CA LEU A 100 -3.34 16.31 2.97
C LEU A 100 -4.48 15.35 2.62
N PHE A 101 -4.29 14.04 2.72
CA PHE A 101 -5.33 13.05 2.47
C PHE A 101 -6.00 12.58 3.77
N GLY A 102 -7.33 12.46 3.75
CA GLY A 102 -8.09 11.80 4.82
C GLY A 102 -8.03 10.28 4.71
N ILE A 103 -8.22 9.54 5.80
CA ILE A 103 -8.15 8.07 5.82
C ILE A 103 -9.47 7.48 6.29
N VAL A 104 -10.19 6.80 5.39
CA VAL A 104 -11.42 6.08 5.73
C VAL A 104 -11.08 4.81 6.51
N GLN A 105 -11.72 4.65 7.67
CA GLN A 105 -11.64 3.48 8.55
C GLN A 105 -13.01 2.79 8.68
N GLY A 106 -13.07 1.69 9.41
CA GLY A 106 -14.31 0.91 9.62
C GLY A 106 -14.12 -0.61 9.56
N VAL A 107 -12.89 -1.09 9.40
CA VAL A 107 -12.55 -2.53 9.32
C VAL A 107 -13.39 -3.17 8.20
N VAL A 108 -14.21 -4.19 8.51
CA VAL A 108 -15.06 -4.93 7.57
C VAL A 108 -16.55 -4.62 7.76
N TYR A 109 -16.88 -3.52 8.43
CA TYR A 109 -18.26 -3.12 8.72
C TYR A 109 -18.73 -2.05 7.75
N SER A 110 -19.70 -2.40 6.91
CA SER A 110 -20.18 -1.55 5.83
C SER A 110 -20.84 -0.25 6.32
N ASP A 111 -21.57 -0.29 7.44
CA ASP A 111 -22.17 0.88 8.07
C ASP A 111 -21.11 1.88 8.52
N LEU A 112 -20.04 1.40 9.18
CA LEU A 112 -18.94 2.24 9.65
C LEU A 112 -18.12 2.83 8.49
N ARG A 113 -17.91 2.05 7.42
CA ARG A 113 -17.20 2.53 6.22
C ARG A 113 -17.94 3.68 5.54
N ARG A 114 -19.27 3.56 5.36
CA ARG A 114 -20.09 4.62 4.77
C ARG A 114 -20.09 5.87 5.65
N GLU A 115 -20.34 5.70 6.95
CA GLU A 115 -20.36 6.82 7.91
C GLU A 115 -19.02 7.56 7.93
N CYS A 116 -17.90 6.83 7.96
CA CYS A 116 -16.57 7.42 7.95
C CYS A 116 -16.27 8.18 6.66
N ALA A 117 -16.58 7.59 5.50
CA ALA A 117 -16.40 8.26 4.21
C ALA A 117 -17.22 9.55 4.10
N GLN A 118 -18.50 9.51 4.49
CA GLN A 118 -19.38 10.68 4.45
C GLN A 118 -18.86 11.81 5.36
N ARG A 119 -18.50 11.51 6.60
CA ARG A 119 -17.99 12.52 7.54
C ARG A 119 -16.62 13.07 7.16
N LEU A 120 -15.74 12.26 6.57
CA LEU A 120 -14.44 12.75 6.08
C LEU A 120 -14.57 13.62 4.84
N THR A 121 -15.58 13.38 4.00
CA THR A 121 -15.78 14.18 2.78
C THR A 121 -16.30 15.58 3.06
N GLU A 122 -17.02 15.78 4.18
CA GLU A 122 -17.38 17.10 4.71
C GLU A 122 -16.15 17.98 5.01
N LEU A 123 -14.99 17.37 5.34
CA LEU A 123 -13.72 18.08 5.57
C LEU A 123 -12.99 18.44 4.27
N ASN A 124 -13.51 18.02 3.11
CA ASN A 124 -13.06 18.43 1.79
C ASN A 124 -11.55 18.22 1.50
N PHE A 125 -10.95 17.11 1.96
CA PHE A 125 -9.55 16.79 1.66
C PHE A 125 -9.29 16.70 0.14
N PRO A 126 -8.09 17.05 -0.36
CA PRO A 126 -7.71 16.88 -1.77
C PRO A 126 -7.63 15.42 -2.25
N GLY A 127 -7.67 14.44 -1.34
CA GLY A 127 -7.72 13.01 -1.67
C GLY A 127 -8.11 12.16 -0.46
N TYR A 128 -8.49 10.91 -0.71
CA TYR A 128 -8.99 10.00 0.32
C TYR A 128 -8.32 8.65 0.21
N ALA A 129 -7.71 8.23 1.31
CA ALA A 129 -7.20 6.89 1.46
C ALA A 129 -8.23 5.94 2.09
N ILE A 130 -8.09 4.66 1.79
CA ILE A 130 -8.85 3.56 2.34
C ILE A 130 -7.89 2.75 3.21
N GLY A 131 -7.96 3.01 4.51
CA GLY A 131 -7.11 2.39 5.54
C GLY A 131 -7.79 1.19 6.20
N GLY A 132 -7.03 0.47 7.04
CA GLY A 132 -7.56 -0.64 7.85
C GLY A 132 -8.08 -1.83 7.02
N LEU A 133 -7.57 -1.99 5.80
CA LEU A 133 -7.72 -3.17 4.96
C LEU A 133 -6.33 -3.75 4.67
N SER A 134 -6.27 -5.01 4.23
CA SER A 134 -5.07 -5.83 4.12
C SER A 134 -4.34 -6.06 5.45
N VAL A 135 -5.09 -6.09 6.56
CA VAL A 135 -4.56 -6.21 7.92
C VAL A 135 -4.88 -7.56 8.59
N GLY A 136 -5.42 -8.49 7.82
CA GLY A 136 -5.64 -9.88 8.24
C GLY A 136 -6.89 -10.52 7.64
N GLU A 137 -7.78 -9.72 7.07
CA GLU A 137 -9.02 -10.19 6.45
C GLU A 137 -8.78 -10.89 5.10
N PRO A 138 -9.65 -11.83 4.71
CA PRO A 138 -9.63 -12.41 3.37
C PRO A 138 -9.83 -11.35 2.27
N LYS A 139 -9.16 -11.53 1.13
CA LYS A 139 -9.28 -10.63 -0.04
C LYS A 139 -10.72 -10.34 -0.48
N PRO A 140 -11.66 -11.31 -0.53
CA PRO A 140 -13.04 -11.01 -0.88
C PRO A 140 -13.69 -9.97 0.04
N MET A 141 -13.44 -10.03 1.35
CA MET A 141 -13.97 -9.05 2.29
C MET A 141 -13.37 -7.65 2.07
N MET A 142 -12.08 -7.58 1.76
CA MET A 142 -11.45 -6.33 1.34
C MET A 142 -12.15 -5.75 0.11
N TYR A 143 -12.42 -6.59 -0.91
CA TYR A 143 -13.10 -6.18 -2.13
C TYR A 143 -14.54 -5.71 -1.88
N ASP A 144 -15.29 -6.40 -1.01
CA ASP A 144 -16.63 -5.98 -0.59
C ASP A 144 -16.58 -4.59 0.07
N MET A 145 -15.57 -4.32 0.91
CA MET A 145 -15.42 -3.02 1.56
C MET A 145 -15.00 -1.92 0.58
N LEU A 146 -14.25 -2.23 -0.48
CA LEU A 146 -13.99 -1.28 -1.57
C LEU A 146 -15.28 -0.91 -2.31
N GLU A 147 -16.13 -1.89 -2.62
CA GLU A 147 -17.43 -1.67 -3.27
C GLU A 147 -18.39 -0.85 -2.40
N VAL A 148 -18.25 -0.92 -1.08
CA VAL A 148 -18.98 -0.05 -0.14
C VAL A 148 -18.38 1.35 -0.05
N THR A 149 -17.06 1.46 0.03
CA THR A 149 -16.38 2.71 0.38
C THR A 149 -16.24 3.65 -0.82
N VAL A 150 -15.81 3.12 -1.97
CA VAL A 150 -15.46 3.96 -3.13
C VAL A 150 -16.64 4.79 -3.65
N PRO A 151 -17.90 4.27 -3.72
CA PRO A 151 -19.04 5.09 -4.15
C PRO A 151 -19.36 6.28 -3.24
N GLU A 152 -18.92 6.26 -1.97
CA GLU A 152 -19.10 7.35 -1.02
C GLU A 152 -18.01 8.43 -1.14
N LEU A 153 -16.99 8.20 -2.00
CA LEU A 153 -15.87 9.11 -2.19
C LEU A 153 -16.02 9.93 -3.49
N PRO A 154 -15.69 11.25 -3.48
CA PRO A 154 -15.79 12.09 -4.66
C PRO A 154 -15.00 11.53 -5.85
N GLU A 155 -15.61 11.56 -7.04
CA GLU A 155 -14.99 11.04 -8.28
C GLU A 155 -13.88 11.95 -8.82
N ASP A 156 -13.89 13.22 -8.46
CA ASP A 156 -12.91 14.23 -8.87
C ASP A 156 -11.65 14.23 -7.99
N LYS A 157 -11.54 13.29 -7.03
CA LYS A 157 -10.44 13.20 -6.08
C LYS A 157 -9.82 11.81 -6.05
N PRO A 158 -8.48 11.71 -5.92
CA PRO A 158 -7.77 10.44 -5.92
C PRO A 158 -8.15 9.57 -4.71
N ARG A 159 -8.28 8.27 -4.98
CA ARG A 159 -8.59 7.22 -4.00
C ARG A 159 -7.38 6.32 -3.80
N TYR A 160 -6.87 6.24 -2.57
CA TYR A 160 -5.62 5.55 -2.24
C TYR A 160 -5.87 4.31 -1.37
N LEU A 161 -5.64 3.11 -1.91
CA LEU A 161 -5.71 1.88 -1.11
C LEU A 161 -4.35 1.58 -0.46
N MET A 162 -4.31 1.74 0.87
CA MET A 162 -3.07 1.66 1.64
C MET A 162 -2.63 0.21 1.89
N GLY A 163 -1.34 -0.07 1.73
CA GLY A 163 -0.71 -1.34 2.08
C GLY A 163 -0.96 -2.51 1.12
N VAL A 164 -1.64 -2.26 -0.01
CA VAL A 164 -2.01 -3.28 -1.00
C VAL A 164 -1.16 -3.15 -2.26
N GLY A 165 -0.54 -4.25 -2.70
CA GLY A 165 0.29 -4.22 -3.91
C GLY A 165 0.63 -5.56 -4.54
N SER A 166 -0.14 -6.62 -4.26
CA SER A 166 -0.02 -7.84 -5.08
C SER A 166 -0.68 -7.62 -6.45
N PRO A 167 -0.16 -8.23 -7.53
CA PRO A 167 -0.63 -7.94 -8.89
C PRO A 167 -2.13 -8.09 -9.10
N ASP A 168 -2.73 -9.12 -8.51
CA ASP A 168 -4.18 -9.34 -8.55
C ASP A 168 -4.95 -8.22 -7.84
N CYS A 169 -4.51 -7.80 -6.65
CA CYS A 169 -5.19 -6.74 -5.90
C CYS A 169 -5.09 -5.37 -6.60
N LEU A 170 -4.04 -5.12 -7.38
CA LEU A 170 -3.95 -3.90 -8.18
C LEU A 170 -5.06 -3.85 -9.24
N TRP A 171 -5.24 -4.94 -9.99
CA TRP A 171 -6.33 -5.06 -10.96
C TRP A 171 -7.71 -5.02 -10.29
N GLU A 172 -7.90 -5.69 -9.16
CA GLU A 172 -9.17 -5.69 -8.43
C GLU A 172 -9.51 -4.34 -7.80
N GLY A 173 -8.50 -3.62 -7.30
CA GLY A 173 -8.65 -2.28 -6.76
C GLY A 173 -9.00 -1.26 -7.84
N VAL A 174 -8.29 -1.29 -8.98
CA VAL A 174 -8.61 -0.41 -10.12
C VAL A 174 -10.00 -0.71 -10.69
N ALA A 175 -10.39 -1.98 -10.75
CA ALA A 175 -11.74 -2.38 -11.17
C ALA A 175 -12.86 -1.80 -10.26
N ARG A 176 -12.49 -1.40 -9.04
CA ARG A 176 -13.37 -0.81 -8.03
C ARG A 176 -13.14 0.69 -7.83
N GLY A 177 -12.37 1.33 -8.70
CA GLY A 177 -12.19 2.78 -8.71
C GLY A 177 -11.09 3.30 -7.77
N VAL A 178 -10.11 2.48 -7.39
CA VAL A 178 -8.90 2.92 -6.67
C VAL A 178 -7.84 3.42 -7.65
N ASP A 179 -7.15 4.51 -7.29
CA ASP A 179 -6.18 5.21 -8.14
C ASP A 179 -4.72 5.03 -7.69
N LEU A 180 -4.50 4.95 -6.37
CA LEU A 180 -3.17 4.88 -5.77
C LEU A 180 -3.02 3.62 -4.91
N PHE A 181 -1.79 3.10 -4.85
CA PHE A 181 -1.42 1.89 -4.14
C PHE A 181 0.01 2.01 -3.62
N ASP A 182 0.28 1.39 -2.48
CA ASP A 182 1.62 1.19 -1.95
C ASP A 182 1.74 -0.20 -1.34
N CYS A 183 2.92 -0.80 -1.39
CA CYS A 183 3.17 -2.03 -0.65
C CYS A 183 4.65 -2.34 -0.52
N VAL A 184 5.05 -2.86 0.64
CA VAL A 184 6.38 -3.45 0.82
C VAL A 184 6.54 -4.83 0.16
N PHE A 185 5.42 -5.47 -0.21
CA PHE A 185 5.38 -6.82 -0.80
C PHE A 185 6.44 -7.07 -1.89
N PRO A 186 6.50 -6.31 -3.00
CA PRO A 186 7.42 -6.60 -4.12
C PRO A 186 8.89 -6.64 -3.70
N THR A 187 9.34 -5.71 -2.85
CA THR A 187 10.74 -5.67 -2.41
C THR A 187 11.01 -6.71 -1.32
N ARG A 188 10.05 -6.96 -0.41
CA ARG A 188 10.20 -7.96 0.65
C ARG A 188 10.36 -9.36 0.08
N ILE A 189 9.49 -9.76 -0.86
CA ILE A 189 9.57 -11.11 -1.45
C ILE A 189 10.78 -11.25 -2.38
N ALA A 190 11.21 -10.17 -3.05
CA ALA A 190 12.42 -10.17 -3.87
C ALA A 190 13.65 -10.54 -3.05
N ARG A 191 13.81 -9.91 -1.88
CA ARG A 191 14.92 -10.20 -0.97
C ARG A 191 14.90 -11.64 -0.44
N ASN A 192 13.75 -12.28 -0.42
CA ASN A 192 13.60 -13.70 -0.06
C ASN A 192 13.74 -14.65 -1.27
N GLY A 193 14.00 -14.13 -2.47
CA GLY A 193 14.24 -14.92 -3.69
C GLY A 193 13.00 -15.18 -4.54
N THR A 194 11.90 -14.44 -4.33
CA THR A 194 10.70 -14.56 -5.18
C THR A 194 10.59 -13.38 -6.14
N ALA A 195 10.55 -13.67 -7.43
CA ALA A 195 10.34 -12.72 -8.51
C ALA A 195 8.88 -12.76 -9.01
N LEU A 196 8.36 -11.60 -9.39
CA LEU A 196 7.10 -11.44 -10.11
C LEU A 196 7.40 -11.45 -11.62
N THR A 197 6.73 -12.28 -12.42
CA THR A 197 6.99 -12.39 -13.87
C THR A 197 5.68 -12.38 -14.68
N SER A 198 5.75 -12.25 -16.01
CA SER A 198 4.57 -12.33 -16.89
C SER A 198 3.80 -13.66 -16.78
N GLN A 199 4.48 -14.70 -16.27
CA GLN A 199 4.02 -16.08 -16.13
C GLN A 199 3.80 -16.51 -14.67
N GLY A 200 3.64 -15.54 -13.77
CA GLY A 200 3.39 -15.79 -12.34
C GLY A 200 4.61 -15.61 -11.46
N ARG A 201 4.62 -16.29 -10.31
CA ARG A 201 5.71 -16.14 -9.32
C ARG A 201 6.83 -17.17 -9.58
N VAL A 202 8.06 -16.68 -9.55
CA VAL A 202 9.27 -17.51 -9.69
C VAL A 202 10.07 -17.47 -8.39
N ILE A 203 10.34 -18.64 -7.79
CA ILE A 203 11.28 -18.76 -6.67
C ILE A 203 12.67 -19.08 -7.24
N ILE A 204 13.51 -18.06 -7.40
CA ILE A 204 14.78 -18.17 -8.15
C ILE A 204 15.80 -19.12 -7.48
N ARG A 205 15.59 -19.43 -6.20
CA ARG A 205 16.44 -20.34 -5.41
C ARG A 205 16.25 -21.82 -5.77
N ASP A 206 15.19 -22.15 -6.50
CA ASP A 206 14.83 -23.52 -6.87
C ASP A 206 15.95 -24.21 -7.66
N ALA A 207 16.07 -25.53 -7.52
CA ALA A 207 17.11 -26.31 -8.19
C ALA A 207 17.00 -26.27 -9.73
N ARG A 208 15.78 -26.19 -10.28
CA ARG A 208 15.53 -26.12 -11.73
C ARG A 208 16.26 -24.97 -12.43
N TYR A 209 16.56 -23.89 -11.72
CA TYR A 209 17.23 -22.72 -12.29
C TYR A 209 18.77 -22.81 -12.26
N ALA A 210 19.36 -23.92 -11.81
CA ALA A 210 20.82 -24.04 -11.67
C ALA A 210 21.59 -23.90 -12.99
N ALA A 211 21.01 -24.36 -14.10
CA ALA A 211 21.58 -24.27 -15.45
C ALA A 211 20.62 -23.60 -16.44
N ASP A 212 19.76 -22.71 -15.92
CA ASP A 212 18.81 -21.96 -16.73
C ASP A 212 19.43 -20.62 -17.15
N PHE A 213 19.91 -20.57 -18.39
CA PHE A 213 20.60 -19.39 -18.93
C PHE A 213 19.65 -18.32 -19.49
N GLY A 214 18.34 -18.54 -19.42
CA GLY A 214 17.33 -17.56 -19.82
C GLY A 214 17.18 -16.40 -18.82
N PRO A 215 16.48 -15.31 -19.21
CA PRO A 215 16.19 -14.20 -18.32
C PRO A 215 15.23 -14.59 -17.20
N LEU A 216 15.16 -13.76 -16.15
CA LEU A 216 14.23 -13.98 -15.04
C LEU A 216 12.76 -13.97 -15.49
N ASP A 217 12.43 -13.08 -16.41
CA ASP A 217 11.15 -12.96 -17.09
C ASP A 217 11.42 -12.70 -18.59
N PRO A 218 10.90 -13.53 -19.51
CA PRO A 218 11.14 -13.36 -20.94
C PRO A 218 10.52 -12.09 -21.55
N GLU A 219 9.51 -11.49 -20.92
CA GLU A 219 8.83 -10.28 -21.40
C GLU A 219 9.34 -9.00 -20.73
N CYS A 220 10.33 -9.10 -19.84
CA CYS A 220 10.78 -7.97 -19.03
C CYS A 220 12.04 -7.31 -19.62
N GLY A 221 11.92 -6.00 -19.92
CA GLY A 221 13.04 -5.17 -20.39
C GLY A 221 13.92 -4.56 -19.29
N CYS A 222 13.82 -5.00 -18.03
CA CYS A 222 14.58 -4.39 -16.94
C CYS A 222 16.10 -4.72 -17.03
N PRO A 223 16.97 -3.95 -16.36
CA PRO A 223 18.41 -4.23 -16.33
C PRO A 223 18.77 -5.62 -15.79
N THR A 224 17.93 -6.20 -14.93
CA THR A 224 18.14 -7.56 -14.42
C THR A 224 17.92 -8.60 -15.51
N CYS A 225 16.79 -8.55 -16.22
CA CYS A 225 16.44 -9.53 -17.25
C CYS A 225 17.30 -9.41 -18.51
N THR A 226 17.73 -8.20 -18.86
CA THR A 226 18.53 -7.96 -20.08
C THR A 226 20.02 -8.33 -19.93
N ARG A 227 20.51 -8.56 -18.70
CA ARG A 227 21.95 -8.75 -18.43
C ARG A 227 22.29 -10.03 -17.69
N PHE A 228 21.34 -10.60 -16.94
CA PHE A 228 21.62 -11.72 -16.04
C PHE A 228 20.66 -12.88 -16.29
N SER A 229 21.20 -14.08 -16.24
CA SER A 229 20.42 -15.31 -16.35
C SER A 229 19.83 -15.73 -15.00
N ARG A 230 18.80 -16.59 -15.05
CA ARG A 230 18.25 -17.24 -13.87
C ARG A 230 19.31 -18.04 -13.10
N ALA A 231 20.22 -18.72 -13.81
CA ALA A 231 21.35 -19.44 -13.22
C ALA A 231 22.27 -18.52 -12.42
N TYR A 232 22.62 -17.36 -12.96
CA TYR A 232 23.48 -16.40 -12.26
C TYR A 232 22.77 -15.82 -11.02
N LEU A 233 21.50 -15.42 -11.17
CA LEU A 233 20.70 -14.91 -10.05
C LEU A 233 20.58 -15.95 -8.93
N ARG A 234 20.30 -17.21 -9.29
CA ARG A 234 20.26 -18.31 -8.32
C ARG A 234 21.60 -18.49 -7.61
N HIS A 235 22.71 -18.46 -8.36
CA HIS A 235 24.06 -18.54 -7.79
C HIS A 235 24.28 -17.44 -6.74
N LEU A 236 23.96 -16.18 -7.06
CA LEU A 236 24.07 -15.07 -6.11
C LEU A 236 23.26 -15.31 -4.82
N PHE A 237 22.01 -15.79 -4.94
CA PHE A 237 21.21 -16.14 -3.75
C PHE A 237 21.78 -17.30 -2.95
N LYS A 238 22.41 -18.29 -3.59
CA LYS A 238 23.07 -19.40 -2.89
C LYS A 238 24.37 -18.98 -2.21
N ALA A 239 25.07 -18.00 -2.79
CA ALA A 239 26.29 -17.42 -2.24
C ALA A 239 26.03 -16.38 -1.13
N GLY A 240 24.77 -15.93 -0.94
CA GLY A 240 24.43 -14.91 0.05
C GLY A 240 24.79 -13.49 -0.38
N GLU A 241 24.92 -13.26 -1.69
CA GLU A 241 25.37 -11.99 -2.25
C GLU A 241 24.28 -10.90 -2.21
N ILE A 242 24.62 -9.72 -1.70
CA ILE A 242 23.71 -8.56 -1.63
C ILE A 242 23.22 -8.15 -3.02
N LEU A 243 24.04 -8.39 -4.06
CA LEU A 243 23.66 -8.11 -5.45
C LEU A 243 22.37 -8.83 -5.86
N ALA A 244 22.13 -10.06 -5.38
CA ALA A 244 20.89 -10.79 -5.67
C ALA A 244 19.66 -10.02 -5.15
N LEU A 245 19.76 -9.52 -3.91
CA LEU A 245 18.70 -8.73 -3.28
C LEU A 245 18.38 -7.47 -4.10
N ARG A 246 19.41 -6.77 -4.57
CA ARG A 246 19.27 -5.55 -5.38
C ARG A 246 18.62 -5.84 -6.74
N LEU A 247 19.15 -6.83 -7.47
CA LEU A 247 18.67 -7.16 -8.82
C LEU A 247 17.22 -7.65 -8.83
N THR A 248 16.85 -8.52 -7.89
CA THR A 248 15.46 -9.01 -7.80
C THR A 248 14.50 -7.93 -7.30
N SER A 249 14.94 -7.03 -6.40
CA SER A 249 14.09 -5.92 -5.96
C SER A 249 13.82 -4.93 -7.10
N LEU A 250 14.85 -4.58 -7.87
CA LEU A 250 14.70 -3.74 -9.06
C LEU A 250 13.75 -4.37 -10.08
N HIS A 251 13.89 -5.68 -10.32
CA HIS A 251 13.00 -6.43 -11.21
C HIS A 251 11.54 -6.37 -10.75
N ASN A 252 11.26 -6.66 -9.47
CA ASN A 252 9.87 -6.66 -8.97
C ASN A 252 9.23 -5.27 -9.00
N ILE A 253 9.99 -4.21 -8.71
CA ILE A 253 9.49 -2.83 -8.82
C ILE A 253 9.21 -2.48 -10.29
N TYR A 254 10.12 -2.82 -11.20
CA TYR A 254 9.92 -2.62 -12.63
C TYR A 254 8.69 -3.37 -13.15
N PHE A 255 8.49 -4.61 -12.71
CA PHE A 255 7.30 -5.41 -13.06
C PHE A 255 6.00 -4.71 -12.65
N LEU A 256 5.89 -4.24 -11.40
CA LEU A 256 4.68 -3.52 -10.95
C LEU A 256 4.49 -2.19 -11.69
N TYR A 257 5.57 -1.46 -11.98
CA TYR A 257 5.49 -0.24 -12.78
C TYR A 257 4.91 -0.51 -14.18
N LYS A 258 5.40 -1.54 -14.87
CA LYS A 258 4.88 -1.95 -16.20
C LYS A 258 3.47 -2.51 -16.11
N LEU A 259 3.11 -3.20 -15.02
CA LEU A 259 1.74 -3.65 -14.78
C LEU A 259 0.77 -2.48 -14.68
N MET A 260 1.10 -1.45 -13.88
CA MET A 260 0.27 -0.26 -13.78
C MET A 260 0.21 0.54 -15.10
N GLU A 261 1.28 0.53 -15.89
CA GLU A 261 1.26 1.10 -17.25
C GLU A 261 0.32 0.34 -18.19
N ARG A 262 0.35 -1.00 -18.15
CA ARG A 262 -0.57 -1.88 -18.89
C ARG A 262 -2.02 -1.61 -18.50
N ILE A 263 -2.31 -1.52 -17.20
CA ILE A 263 -3.63 -1.18 -16.67
C ILE A 263 -4.11 0.18 -17.22
N ARG A 264 -3.30 1.22 -17.10
CA ARG A 264 -3.65 2.56 -17.63
C ARG A 264 -3.90 2.54 -19.14
N THR A 265 -3.13 1.77 -19.89
CA THR A 265 -3.30 1.63 -21.34
C THR A 265 -4.62 0.93 -21.67
N ALA A 266 -4.95 -0.15 -20.97
CA ALA A 266 -6.20 -0.89 -21.17
C ALA A 266 -7.44 -0.04 -20.83
N LEU A 267 -7.37 0.79 -19.78
CA LEU A 267 -8.42 1.75 -19.43
C LEU A 267 -8.66 2.75 -20.57
N ARG A 268 -7.60 3.40 -21.08
CA ARG A 268 -7.71 4.38 -22.19
C ARG A 268 -8.25 3.78 -23.49
N GLN A 269 -8.02 2.48 -23.70
CA GLN A 269 -8.50 1.76 -24.88
C GLN A 269 -9.89 1.14 -24.70
N GLY A 270 -10.50 1.25 -23.51
CA GLY A 270 -11.79 0.60 -23.22
C GLY A 270 -11.74 -0.94 -23.16
N ARG A 271 -10.55 -1.52 -22.94
CA ARG A 271 -10.32 -2.99 -22.93
C ARG A 271 -9.86 -3.52 -21.57
N PHE A 272 -10.13 -2.78 -20.49
CA PHE A 272 -9.66 -3.11 -19.14
C PHE A 272 -10.02 -4.54 -18.70
N TYR A 273 -11.28 -4.96 -18.85
CA TYR A 273 -11.71 -6.31 -18.41
C TYR A 273 -11.17 -7.44 -19.29
N GLU A 274 -10.99 -7.20 -20.59
CA GLU A 274 -10.31 -8.13 -21.50
C GLU A 274 -8.84 -8.32 -21.07
N GLU A 275 -8.14 -7.21 -20.81
CA GLU A 275 -6.75 -7.23 -20.39
C GLU A 275 -6.56 -7.87 -19.00
N LYS A 276 -7.48 -7.59 -18.07
CA LYS A 276 -7.54 -8.24 -16.76
C LYS A 276 -7.68 -9.76 -16.93
N LYS A 277 -8.62 -10.22 -17.75
CA LYS A 277 -8.81 -11.65 -18.03
C LYS A 277 -7.55 -12.28 -18.63
N ALA A 278 -6.92 -11.61 -19.61
CA ALA A 278 -5.68 -12.08 -20.22
C ALA A 278 -4.53 -12.18 -19.20
N PHE A 279 -4.41 -11.22 -18.27
CA PHE A 279 -3.44 -11.27 -17.19
C PHE A 279 -3.68 -12.44 -16.24
N TRP A 280 -4.92 -12.73 -15.86
CA TRP A 280 -5.24 -13.88 -15.00
C TRP A 280 -4.83 -15.20 -15.66
N ALA A 281 -5.16 -15.38 -16.93
CA ALA A 281 -4.79 -16.56 -17.70
C ALA A 281 -3.27 -16.76 -17.76
N SER A 282 -2.48 -15.69 -17.94
CA SER A 282 -1.02 -15.82 -18.01
C SER A 282 -0.35 -15.96 -16.65
N TYR A 283 -0.85 -15.26 -15.63
CA TYR A 283 -0.16 -15.14 -14.34
C TYR A 283 -0.60 -16.19 -13.32
N TYR A 284 -1.86 -16.64 -13.37
CA TYR A 284 -2.43 -17.63 -12.46
C TYR A 284 -2.78 -18.97 -13.14
N ASN A 285 -2.72 -19.04 -14.48
CA ASN A 285 -3.23 -20.16 -15.27
C ASN A 285 -4.74 -20.41 -15.05
N GLU A 286 -5.52 -19.34 -14.90
CA GLU A 286 -6.98 -19.33 -14.67
C GLU A 286 -7.77 -18.72 -15.84
#